data_AF-A0A2A2GU44-F1
#
_entry.id   AF-A0A2A2GU44-F1
#
_cell.length_a   1.000
_cell.length_b   1.000
_cell.length_c   1.000
_cell.angle_alpha   90.00
_cell.angle_beta   90.00
_cell.angle_gamma   90.00
#
_symmetry.space_group_name_H-M   'P 1'
#
loop_
_entity.id
_entity.type
_entity.pdbx_description
1 polymer ?
#
loop_
_entity_poly.entity_id
_entity_poly.type
_entity_poly.pdbx_seq_one_letter_code
_entity_poly.pdbx_strand_id
1 'polypeptide(L)' 'MLQFLCKVLQSRTTTFEQAKAEGEIIQDIEVYPSKNILVCGNGIYTYKDTSELDELVNTLGGGGFTCYR' A
#
# COMPACT_ATOMS: atom_id res chain seq x y z
N MET A 1 -20.59 21.09 -8.13
CA MET A 1 -21.15 19.77 -7.76
C MET A 1 -20.07 18.76 -7.41
N LEU A 2 -19.13 18.44 -8.31
CA LEU A 2 -18.03 17.48 -8.07
C LEU A 2 -17.19 17.82 -6.82
N GLN A 3 -16.88 19.11 -6.62
CA GLN A 3 -16.08 19.60 -5.49
C GLN A 3 -16.75 19.40 -4.12
N PHE A 4 -18.08 19.39 -4.06
CA PHE A 4 -18.83 19.09 -2.82
C PHE A 4 -18.78 17.60 -2.52
N LEU A 5 -18.89 16.75 -3.54
CA LEU A 5 -18.79 15.30 -3.38
C LEU A 5 -17.40 14.88 -2.84
N CYS A 6 -16.33 15.47 -3.38
CA CYS A 6 -14.97 15.21 -2.91
C CYS A 6 -14.75 15.64 -1.45
N LYS A 7 -15.32 16.77 -1.01
CA LYS A 7 -15.26 17.21 0.39
C LYS A 7 -16.02 16.27 1.33
N VAL A 8 -17.18 15.76 0.91
CA VAL A 8 -17.96 14.79 1.69
C VAL A 8 -17.21 13.46 1.81
N LEU A 9 -16.55 13.01 0.75
CA LEU A 9 -15.73 11.79 0.78
C LEU A 9 -14.44 11.97 1.60
N GLN A 10 -13.79 13.15 1.53
CA GLN A 10 -12.67 13.49 2.41
C GLN A 10 -13.08 13.54 3.89
N SER A 11 -14.30 13.98 4.22
CA SER A 11 -14.80 13.91 5.60
C SER A 11 -15.16 12.50 6.07
N ARG A 12 -15.10 11.50 5.18
CA ARG A 12 -15.34 10.09 5.47
C ARG A 12 -14.08 9.23 5.34
N THR A 13 -12.90 9.85 5.37
CA THR A 13 -11.67 9.09 5.58
C THR A 13 -11.63 8.64 7.03
N THR A 14 -11.93 7.38 7.27
CA THR A 14 -11.76 6.72 8.56
C THR A 14 -10.35 6.13 8.64
N THR A 15 -9.75 6.09 9.83
CA THR A 15 -8.49 5.36 10.00
C THR A 15 -8.76 3.87 10.14
N PHE A 16 -7.75 3.03 9.94
CA PHE A 16 -7.88 1.57 10.13
C PHE A 16 -8.33 1.24 11.56
N GLU A 17 -7.86 2.00 12.55
CA GLU A 17 -8.20 1.85 13.95
C GLU A 17 -9.67 2.20 14.21
N GLN A 18 -10.17 3.28 13.59
CA GLN A 18 -11.57 3.69 13.69
C GLN A 18 -12.50 2.68 13.02
N ALA A 19 -12.19 2.26 11.79
CA ALA A 19 -12.95 1.25 11.07
C ALA A 19 -13.00 -0.10 11.80
N LYS A 20 -11.93 -0.47 12.51
CA LYS A 20 -11.90 -1.66 13.37
C LYS A 20 -12.75 -1.49 14.63
N ALA A 21 -12.71 -0.32 15.27
CA ALA A 21 -13.52 -0.01 16.44
C ALA A 21 -15.02 0.07 16.14
N GLU A 22 -15.39 0.54 14.95
CA GLU A 22 -16.76 0.64 14.45
C GLU A 22 -17.30 -0.69 13.88
N GLY A 23 -16.46 -1.73 13.84
CA GLY A 23 -16.84 -3.05 13.34
C GLY A 23 -16.96 -3.14 11.82
N GLU A 24 -16.50 -2.14 11.09
CA GLU A 24 -16.42 -2.16 9.62
C GLU A 24 -15.32 -3.12 9.14
N ILE A 25 -14.23 -3.25 9.89
CA ILE A 25 -13.20 -4.26 9.67
C ILE A 25 -13.44 -5.43 10.63
N ILE A 26 -13.92 -6.54 10.08
CA ILE A 26 -14.35 -7.72 10.83
C ILE A 26 -13.15 -8.62 11.21
N GLN A 27 -12.12 -8.67 10.35
CA GLN A 27 -10.96 -9.52 10.56
C GLN A 27 -9.74 -9.03 9.77
N ASP A 28 -8.58 -9.07 10.41
CA ASP A 28 -7.29 -8.96 9.72
C ASP A 28 -6.94 -10.34 9.16
N ILE A 29 -6.90 -10.46 7.82
CA ILE A 29 -6.52 -11.70 7.15
C ILE A 29 -5.09 -11.54 6.64
N GLU A 30 -4.19 -12.40 7.11
CA GLU A 30 -2.85 -12.50 6.55
C GLU A 30 -2.94 -13.13 5.16
N VAL A 31 -2.84 -12.32 4.11
CA VAL A 31 -3.02 -12.76 2.72
C VAL A 31 -1.80 -13.57 2.22
N TYR A 32 -0.62 -13.29 2.77
CA TYR A 32 0.62 -13.99 2.41
C TYR A 32 1.50 -14.24 3.63
N PRO A 33 1.34 -15.41 4.28
CA PRO A 33 2.20 -15.77 5.39
C PRO A 33 3.66 -15.82 4.94
N SER A 34 4.51 -15.10 5.68
CA SER A 34 5.98 -15.19 5.60
C SER A 34 6.64 -14.69 4.31
N LYS A 35 5.99 -13.83 3.53
CA LYS A 35 6.60 -13.20 2.34
C LYS A 35 6.66 -11.69 2.50
N ASN A 36 7.83 -11.10 2.27
CA ASN A 36 7.91 -9.65 2.17
C ASN A 36 7.31 -9.22 0.83
N ILE A 37 6.63 -8.07 0.81
CA ILE A 37 5.91 -7.57 -0.36
C ILE A 37 6.37 -6.15 -0.70
N LEU A 38 6.69 -5.93 -1.97
CA LEU A 38 6.92 -4.62 -2.58
C LEU A 38 5.69 -4.23 -3.39
N VAL A 39 5.02 -3.15 -2.99
CA VAL A 39 3.87 -2.59 -3.71
C VAL A 39 4.32 -1.32 -4.42
N CYS A 40 4.22 -1.30 -5.75
CA CYS A 40 4.57 -0.16 -6.60
C CYS A 40 3.42 0.17 -7.55
N GLY A 41 3.46 1.35 -8.19
CA GLY A 41 2.41 1.76 -9.14
C GLY A 41 2.20 0.77 -10.30
N ASN A 42 3.20 -0.07 -10.59
CA ASN A 42 3.17 -1.05 -11.69
C ASN A 42 2.80 -2.48 -11.24
N GLY A 43 2.59 -2.73 -9.95
CA GLY A 43 2.22 -4.06 -9.47
C GLY A 43 2.63 -4.38 -8.02
N ILE A 44 2.36 -5.63 -7.64
CA ILE A 44 2.69 -6.21 -6.34
C ILE A 44 3.69 -7.34 -6.56
N TYR A 45 4.81 -7.30 -5.86
CA TYR A 45 5.93 -8.25 -6.01
C TYR A 45 6.32 -8.82 -4.65
N THR A 46 6.67 -10.10 -4.59
CA THR A 46 7.16 -10.73 -3.36
C THR A 46 8.68 -10.85 -3.38
N TYR A 47 9.32 -10.68 -2.24
CA TYR A 47 10.77 -10.87 -2.08
C TYR A 47 11.09 -11.60 -0.77
N LYS A 48 12.23 -12.28 -0.74
CA LYS A 48 12.69 -13.07 0.41
C LYS A 48 13.64 -12.29 1.31
N ASP A 49 14.51 -11.48 0.71
CA ASP A 49 15.55 -10.75 1.43
C ASP A 49 15.89 -9.41 0.76
N THR A 50 16.79 -8.65 1.39
CA THR A 50 17.20 -7.33 0.91
C THR A 50 17.87 -7.37 -0.46
N SER A 51 18.56 -8.45 -0.81
CA SER A 51 19.22 -8.57 -2.13
C SER A 51 18.19 -8.70 -3.24
N GLU A 52 17.17 -9.53 -3.04
CA GLU A 52 16.05 -9.68 -4.00
C GLU A 52 15.21 -8.40 -4.08
N LEU A 53 15.07 -7.66 -2.97
CA LEU A 53 14.45 -6.34 -2.96
C LEU A 53 15.24 -5.35 -3.83
N ASP A 54 16.55 -5.27 -3.66
CA ASP A 54 17.40 -4.36 -4.43
C ASP A 54 17.37 -4.71 -5.92
N GLU A 55 17.38 -6.00 -6.27
CA GLU A 55 17.21 -6.46 -7.65
C GLU A 55 15.84 -6.08 -8.23
N LEU A 56 14.76 -6.26 -7.45
CA LEU A 56 13.41 -5.85 -7.85
C LEU A 56 13.32 -4.33 -8.03
N VAL A 57 13.88 -3.54 -7.11
CA VAL A 57 13.90 -2.08 -7.23
C VAL A 57 14.69 -1.64 -8.45
N ASN A 58 15.82 -2.26 -8.75
CA ASN A 58 16.60 -1.95 -9.94
C ASN A 58 15.90 -2.38 -11.25
N THR A 59 15.19 -3.51 -11.21
CA THR A 59 14.48 -4.06 -12.38
C THR A 59 13.19 -3.30 -12.68
N LEU A 60 12.44 -2.95 -11.64
CA LEU A 60 11.17 -2.22 -11.73
C LEU A 60 11.39 -0.71 -11.81
N GLY A 61 12.47 -0.23 -11.21
CA GLY A 61 12.93 1.17 -11.18
C GLY A 61 13.60 1.63 -12.47
N GLY A 62 13.20 1.08 -13.62
CA GLY A 62 13.58 1.54 -14.97
C GLY A 62 13.06 2.94 -15.33
N GLY A 63 12.97 3.85 -14.38
CA GLY A 63 12.73 5.27 -14.56
C GLY A 63 13.40 6.02 -13.41
N GLY A 64 14.48 6.74 -13.71
CA GLY A 64 15.33 7.41 -12.74
C GLY A 64 14.61 8.43 -11.86
N PHE A 65 13.97 7.97 -10.79
CA PHE A 65 13.42 8.81 -9.75
C PHE A 65 13.99 8.39 -8.40
N THR A 66 14.87 9.27 -7.94
CA THR A 66 15.40 9.42 -6.59
C THR A 66 14.29 9.22 -5.55
N CYS A 67 14.26 8.08 -4.87
CA CYS A 67 13.60 7.99 -3.59
C CYS A 67 14.48 8.73 -2.58
N TYR A 68 14.08 9.95 -2.21
CA TYR A 68 14.73 10.67 -1.13
C TYR A 68 14.52 9.89 0.18
N ARG A 69 15.64 9.65 0.84
CA ARG A 69 15.79 9.02 2.15
C ARG A 69 15.22 9.91 3.26
#